data_AF-A0A7V5YWX6-F1
#
_entry.id   AF-A0A7V5YWX6-F1
#
_cell.length_a   1.000
_cell.length_b   1.000
_cell.length_c   1.000
_cell.angle_alpha   90.00
_cell.angle_beta   90.00
_cell.angle_gamma   90.00
#
_symmetry.space_group_name_H-M   'P 1'
#
loop_
_entity.id
_entity.type
_entity.pdbx_description
1 polymer ?
#
loop_
_entity_poly.entity_id
_entity_poly.type
_entity_poly.pdbx_seq_one_letter_code
_entity_poly.pdbx_strand_id
1 'polypeptide(L)'
;MSKRIIAGLLVLPAAVFLSSFAFWHPRPKREPTDGPEILPPDDYRALLEVLATYCSLRNWRASIEGSELAVEGPDGRARYSLREIAQECQAEKRDLWPQVIGRYFAAAEAARPPLAPPALVVPPAAPSQRAGAPAAVDEGYGVAAPSAQAGAPRVRPSEEERPPAPLSLGSAGAPAGGRELAATPPEAPPRVAPQPPLRPLVPLARRPSAPPRPAPGPTGAEGDWEAFKATVQRLFRRQGFDAVVEADGVLVRGAGGQERRFEAPGLDRVPQELPREQWGRLVDSLFGEPLRRWQSQQTATTQEPPAPQGPGDPLAARSWEELREALAIQFFPQGALTGTEREETLYSDEVPGLLAAVVCRLPEGTVRVPARMVQEWGVAAEEVFATALANVRRRKPGLERVPFAPGLEGMCLEADDESVAARALLLGEDRECSGRYGALVALPSNGLLLVCPLRPVPRADEAVSMALMTLVERILDVERQGAPLLARNLYWYHGGVFTNLPYEMEMERGRPNAALYPPVAFLTMLEELAAG
;
A
#
# COMPACT_ATOMS: atom_id res chain seq x y z
N MET A 1 34.98 -25.62 -13.27
CA MET A 1 34.14 -24.46 -12.92
C MET A 1 32.78 -24.66 -13.56
N SER A 2 31.81 -25.14 -12.80
CA SER A 2 30.56 -25.70 -13.31
C SER A 2 29.42 -24.70 -13.12
N LYS A 3 28.80 -24.26 -14.21
CA LYS A 3 27.52 -23.53 -14.22
C LYS A 3 26.43 -24.51 -13.79
N ARG A 4 26.06 -24.49 -12.50
CA ARG A 4 24.80 -25.08 -12.04
C ARG A 4 23.78 -23.96 -11.94
N ILE A 5 22.83 -24.05 -12.87
CA ILE A 5 21.65 -23.21 -13.04
C ILE A 5 20.73 -23.38 -11.84
N ILE A 6 20.23 -22.25 -11.34
CA ILE A 6 19.15 -22.14 -10.37
C ILE A 6 17.89 -22.75 -11.02
N ALA A 7 17.56 -23.96 -10.61
CA ALA A 7 16.31 -24.63 -10.91
C ALA A 7 15.71 -25.02 -9.56
N GLY A 8 14.91 -24.12 -9.00
CA GLY A 8 14.35 -24.32 -7.66
C GLY A 8 13.53 -23.15 -7.18
N LEU A 9 12.55 -22.69 -7.97
CA LEU A 9 11.38 -21.95 -7.48
C LEU A 9 10.34 -21.83 -8.61
N LEU A 10 9.45 -22.82 -8.71
CA LEU A 10 8.14 -22.78 -9.41
C LEU A 10 7.57 -24.19 -9.41
N VAL A 11 6.86 -24.54 -8.33
CA VAL A 11 5.96 -25.69 -8.31
C VAL A 11 4.63 -25.17 -7.77
N LEU A 12 3.72 -24.81 -8.68
CA LEU A 12 2.35 -24.44 -8.36
C LEU A 12 1.51 -25.71 -8.12
N PRO A 13 0.82 -25.87 -6.98
CA PRO A 13 -0.22 -26.88 -6.83
C PRO A 13 -1.58 -26.35 -7.33
N ALA A 14 -2.24 -27.12 -8.21
CA ALA A 14 -3.45 -26.77 -8.97
C ALA A 14 -4.75 -26.57 -8.15
N ALA A 15 -4.71 -26.56 -6.81
CA ALA A 15 -5.92 -26.70 -5.98
C ALA A 15 -6.51 -25.39 -5.42
N VAL A 16 -5.88 -24.23 -5.60
CA VAL A 16 -6.28 -22.97 -4.91
C VAL A 16 -7.03 -21.97 -5.83
N PHE A 17 -7.32 -22.34 -7.09
CA PHE A 17 -7.79 -21.44 -8.15
C PHE A 17 -9.24 -20.89 -8.04
N LEU A 18 -10.04 -21.29 -7.05
CA LEU A 18 -11.49 -20.98 -7.04
C LEU A 18 -11.86 -19.59 -6.52
N SER A 19 -10.97 -18.87 -5.82
CA SER A 19 -11.31 -17.57 -5.21
C SER A 19 -11.06 -16.35 -6.11
N SER A 20 -10.25 -16.48 -7.17
CA SER A 20 -9.92 -15.37 -8.09
C SER A 20 -11.03 -15.01 -9.09
N PHE A 21 -12.14 -15.76 -9.11
CA PHE A 21 -13.27 -15.52 -10.02
C PHE A 21 -14.19 -14.37 -9.60
N ALA A 22 -14.08 -13.84 -8.38
CA ALA A 22 -14.97 -12.76 -7.91
C ALA A 22 -14.76 -11.40 -8.60
N PHE A 23 -13.60 -11.20 -9.26
CA PHE A 23 -13.30 -10.00 -10.05
C PHE A 23 -13.63 -10.14 -11.54
N TRP A 24 -14.03 -11.34 -11.96
CA TRP A 24 -14.46 -11.62 -13.32
C TRP A 24 -15.97 -11.53 -13.38
N HIS A 25 -16.51 -10.59 -14.17
CA HIS A 25 -17.91 -10.63 -14.57
C HIS A 25 -18.00 -11.37 -15.91
N PRO A 26 -18.18 -12.70 -15.94
CA PRO A 26 -18.75 -13.31 -17.13
C PRO A 26 -20.15 -12.72 -17.26
N ARG A 27 -20.43 -12.02 -18.37
CA ARG A 27 -21.83 -11.90 -18.83
C ARG A 27 -22.13 -13.19 -19.59
N PRO A 28 -22.83 -14.19 -19.02
CA PRO A 28 -23.20 -15.33 -19.84
C PRO A 28 -24.44 -14.91 -20.63
N LYS A 29 -24.28 -14.82 -21.95
CA LYS A 29 -25.40 -15.15 -22.84
C LYS A 29 -25.03 -16.06 -23.99
N ARG A 30 -23.73 -16.26 -24.29
CA ARG A 30 -23.21 -17.31 -25.17
C ARG A 30 -21.79 -17.68 -24.74
N GLU A 31 -21.50 -18.98 -24.61
CA GLU A 31 -20.11 -19.43 -24.69
C GLU A 31 -19.55 -18.93 -26.04
N PRO A 32 -18.40 -18.25 -26.07
CA PRO A 32 -17.76 -17.89 -27.32
C PRO A 32 -17.35 -19.18 -28.03
N THR A 33 -18.18 -19.61 -28.98
CA THR A 33 -17.91 -20.81 -29.79
C THR A 33 -16.77 -20.58 -30.79
N ASP A 34 -16.42 -19.30 -31.00
CA ASP A 34 -15.33 -18.87 -31.87
C ASP A 34 -14.14 -18.39 -31.03
N GLY A 35 -13.52 -19.32 -30.28
CA GLY A 35 -12.17 -19.10 -29.77
C GLY A 35 -11.20 -18.90 -30.94
N PRO A 36 -10.09 -18.17 -30.78
CA PRO A 36 -9.08 -18.12 -31.83
C PRO A 36 -8.62 -19.56 -32.11
N GLU A 37 -8.78 -20.05 -33.34
CA GLU A 37 -8.34 -21.40 -33.82
C GLU A 37 -6.83 -21.68 -33.61
N ILE A 38 -6.11 -20.78 -32.94
CA ILE A 38 -4.67 -20.73 -32.81
C ILE A 38 -4.16 -21.60 -31.67
N LEU A 39 -4.92 -21.70 -30.56
CA LEU A 39 -4.53 -22.50 -29.39
C LEU A 39 -5.49 -23.67 -29.17
N PRO A 40 -4.97 -24.86 -28.78
CA PRO A 40 -5.81 -25.92 -28.23
C PRO A 40 -6.68 -25.39 -27.07
N PRO A 41 -7.90 -25.92 -26.86
CA PRO A 41 -8.81 -25.41 -25.83
C PRO A 41 -8.22 -25.35 -24.41
N ASP A 42 -7.40 -26.34 -24.05
CA ASP A 42 -6.74 -26.40 -22.73
C ASP A 42 -5.65 -25.32 -22.58
N ASP A 43 -4.93 -25.04 -23.66
CA ASP A 43 -3.92 -23.98 -23.70
C ASP A 43 -4.57 -22.60 -23.70
N TYR A 44 -5.71 -22.44 -24.39
CA TYR A 44 -6.47 -21.20 -24.32
C TYR A 44 -7.01 -20.93 -22.91
N ARG A 45 -7.55 -21.94 -22.22
CA ARG A 45 -7.99 -21.79 -20.82
C ARG A 45 -6.82 -21.36 -19.92
N ALA A 46 -5.67 -22.01 -20.07
CA ALA A 46 -4.47 -21.66 -19.33
C ALA A 46 -3.99 -20.23 -19.62
N LEU A 47 -4.09 -19.78 -20.87
CA LEU A 47 -3.77 -18.40 -21.24
C LEU A 47 -4.66 -17.41 -20.50
N LEU A 48 -5.98 -17.68 -20.47
CA LEU A 48 -6.94 -16.84 -19.77
C LEU A 48 -6.67 -16.79 -18.25
N GLU A 49 -6.26 -17.91 -17.65
CA GLU A 49 -5.84 -17.95 -16.24
C GLU A 49 -4.63 -17.05 -15.99
N VAL A 50 -3.58 -17.15 -16.82
CA VAL A 50 -2.39 -16.29 -16.68
C VAL A 50 -2.73 -14.82 -16.89
N LEU A 51 -3.59 -14.49 -17.86
CA LEU A 51 -4.07 -13.13 -18.09
C LEU A 51 -4.88 -12.58 -16.92
N ALA A 52 -5.77 -13.39 -16.34
CA ALA A 52 -6.56 -13.01 -15.18
C ALA A 52 -5.67 -12.74 -13.97
N THR A 53 -4.70 -13.63 -13.69
CA THR A 53 -3.70 -13.43 -12.64
C THR A 53 -2.88 -12.16 -12.89
N TYR A 54 -2.41 -11.96 -14.11
CA TYR A 54 -1.63 -10.77 -14.48
C TYR A 54 -2.42 -9.47 -14.25
N CYS A 55 -3.69 -9.41 -14.67
CA CYS A 55 -4.54 -8.23 -14.46
C CYS A 55 -4.84 -8.00 -12.97
N SER A 56 -5.09 -9.08 -12.21
CA SER A 56 -5.33 -9.02 -10.76
C SER A 56 -4.14 -8.45 -9.99
N LEU A 57 -2.93 -8.93 -10.29
CA LEU A 57 -1.69 -8.43 -9.67
C LEU A 57 -1.45 -6.94 -9.93
N ARG A 58 -1.97 -6.40 -11.03
CA ARG A 58 -1.92 -4.97 -11.38
C ARG A 58 -3.15 -4.17 -10.94
N ASN A 59 -4.08 -4.79 -10.21
CA ASN A 59 -5.35 -4.19 -9.80
C ASN A 59 -6.15 -3.64 -11.00
N TRP A 60 -6.07 -4.31 -12.14
CA TRP A 60 -6.83 -3.97 -13.33
C TRP A 60 -8.11 -4.80 -13.41
N ARG A 61 -9.21 -4.17 -13.83
CA ARG A 61 -10.44 -4.88 -14.17
C ARG A 61 -10.34 -5.39 -15.59
N ALA A 62 -10.44 -6.71 -15.77
CA ALA A 62 -10.39 -7.32 -17.09
C ALA A 62 -11.74 -7.97 -17.43
N SER A 63 -12.21 -7.79 -18.66
CA SER A 63 -13.35 -8.50 -19.23
C SER A 63 -13.02 -8.97 -20.64
N ILE A 64 -13.54 -10.13 -21.03
CA ILE A 64 -13.41 -10.62 -22.40
C ILE A 64 -14.65 -10.16 -23.17
N GLU A 65 -14.43 -9.40 -24.24
CA GLU A 65 -15.45 -8.90 -25.16
C GLU A 65 -15.21 -9.50 -26.55
N GLY A 66 -15.72 -10.71 -26.79
CA GLY A 66 -15.48 -11.43 -28.04
C GLY A 66 -14.03 -11.93 -28.13
N SER A 67 -13.28 -11.48 -29.13
CA SER A 67 -11.86 -11.79 -29.33
C SER A 67 -10.90 -10.76 -28.72
N GLU A 68 -11.43 -9.81 -27.94
CA GLU A 68 -10.66 -8.76 -27.28
C GLU A 68 -10.70 -8.93 -25.76
N LEU A 69 -9.56 -8.68 -25.12
CA LEU A 69 -9.44 -8.48 -23.68
C LEU A 69 -9.56 -6.98 -23.41
N ALA A 70 -10.69 -6.55 -22.87
CA ALA A 70 -10.87 -5.21 -22.37
C ALA A 70 -10.29 -5.12 -20.96
N VAL A 71 -9.35 -4.21 -20.75
CA VAL A 71 -8.70 -3.97 -19.45
C VAL A 71 -8.96 -2.53 -19.05
N GLU A 72 -9.43 -2.31 -17.84
CA GLU A 72 -9.66 -1.01 -17.23
C GLU A 72 -8.71 -0.87 -16.03
N GLY A 73 -7.72 0.01 -16.21
CA GLY A 73 -6.71 0.34 -15.21
C GLY A 73 -6.77 1.83 -14.82
N PRO A 74 -5.80 2.32 -14.03
CA PRO A 74 -5.72 3.73 -13.64
C PRO A 74 -5.57 4.67 -14.86
N ASP A 75 -4.89 4.22 -15.92
CA ASP A 75 -4.71 4.97 -17.18
C ASP A 75 -5.92 4.84 -18.14
N GLY A 76 -7.08 4.49 -17.60
CA GLY A 76 -8.32 4.28 -18.33
C GLY A 76 -8.46 2.89 -18.96
N ARG A 77 -9.36 2.82 -19.93
CA ARG A 77 -9.75 1.57 -20.59
C ARG A 77 -8.91 1.33 -21.85
N ALA A 78 -8.35 0.14 -21.98
CA ALA A 78 -7.63 -0.35 -23.14
C ALA A 78 -8.24 -1.68 -23.62
N ARG A 79 -7.99 -2.03 -24.88
CA ARG A 79 -8.43 -3.29 -25.49
C ARG A 79 -7.24 -3.95 -26.16
N TYR A 80 -7.09 -5.24 -25.92
CA TYR A 80 -5.98 -6.04 -26.44
C TYR A 80 -6.53 -7.23 -27.22
N SER A 81 -5.96 -7.53 -28.38
CA SER A 81 -6.34 -8.69 -29.17
C SER A 81 -5.90 -9.98 -28.47
N LEU A 82 -6.86 -10.82 -28.03
CA LEU A 82 -6.54 -12.13 -27.45
C LEU A 82 -5.84 -13.03 -28.47
N ARG A 83 -6.10 -12.81 -29.76
CA ARG A 83 -5.45 -13.52 -30.86
C ARG A 83 -3.95 -13.25 -30.90
N GLU A 84 -3.54 -11.99 -30.77
CA GLU A 84 -2.13 -11.59 -30.81
C GLU A 84 -1.39 -12.11 -29.57
N ILE A 85 -1.99 -11.97 -28.38
CA ILE A 85 -1.43 -12.52 -27.14
C ILE A 85 -1.26 -14.06 -27.25
N ALA A 86 -2.27 -14.75 -27.79
CA ALA A 86 -2.22 -16.19 -27.98
C ALA A 86 -1.12 -16.62 -28.97
N GLN A 87 -0.91 -15.87 -30.05
CA GLN A 87 0.17 -16.13 -31.01
C GLN A 87 1.56 -15.98 -30.37
N GLU A 88 1.76 -14.92 -29.60
CA GLU A 88 3.03 -14.69 -28.86
C GLU A 88 3.28 -15.81 -27.83
N CYS A 89 2.24 -16.23 -27.11
CA CYS A 89 2.37 -17.32 -26.14
C CYS A 89 2.62 -18.68 -26.81
N GLN A 90 2.05 -18.93 -28.00
CA GLN A 90 2.25 -20.17 -28.74
C GLN A 90 3.70 -20.37 -29.20
N ALA A 91 4.44 -19.28 -29.41
CA ALA A 91 5.86 -19.32 -29.80
C ALA A 91 6.79 -19.76 -28.65
N GLU A 92 6.29 -19.77 -27.42
CA GLU A 92 7.07 -20.00 -26.21
C GLU A 92 6.51 -21.16 -25.39
N LYS A 93 7.33 -21.70 -24.49
CA LYS A 93 6.86 -22.74 -23.56
C LYS A 93 5.89 -22.15 -22.53
N ARG A 94 4.93 -22.97 -22.08
CA ARG A 94 3.86 -22.56 -21.15
C ARG A 94 4.35 -21.95 -19.83
N ASP A 95 5.48 -22.40 -19.31
CA ASP A 95 6.13 -21.85 -18.11
C ASP A 95 6.66 -20.42 -18.30
N LEU A 96 6.83 -19.97 -19.55
CA LEU A 96 7.28 -18.62 -19.89
C LEU A 96 6.13 -17.65 -20.22
N TRP A 97 4.89 -18.12 -20.30
CA TRP A 97 3.74 -17.27 -20.65
C TRP A 97 3.55 -16.03 -19.77
N PRO A 98 3.74 -16.08 -18.43
CA PRO A 98 3.66 -14.87 -17.62
C PRO A 98 4.64 -13.77 -18.08
N GLN A 99 5.84 -14.16 -18.52
CA GLN A 99 6.86 -13.23 -19.01
C GLN A 99 6.50 -12.68 -20.40
N VAL A 100 5.97 -13.54 -21.28
CA VAL A 100 5.47 -13.13 -22.61
C VAL A 100 4.35 -12.11 -22.48
N ILE A 101 3.35 -12.40 -21.65
CA ILE A 101 2.23 -11.50 -21.37
C ILE A 101 2.75 -10.18 -20.79
N GLY A 102 3.66 -10.24 -19.81
CA GLY A 102 4.27 -9.03 -19.24
C GLY A 102 4.96 -8.15 -20.30
N ARG A 103 5.74 -8.74 -21.21
CA ARG A 103 6.37 -8.02 -22.32
C ARG A 103 5.34 -7.44 -23.29
N TYR A 104 4.30 -8.19 -23.62
CA TYR A 104 3.23 -7.76 -24.52
C TYR A 104 2.54 -6.49 -24.00
N PHE A 105 2.11 -6.50 -22.73
CA PHE A 105 1.48 -5.33 -22.12
C PHE A 105 2.44 -4.14 -22.00
N ALA A 106 3.70 -4.37 -21.63
CA ALA A 106 4.70 -3.30 -21.56
C ALA A 106 4.95 -2.64 -22.93
N ALA A 107 5.01 -3.43 -24.01
CA ALA A 107 5.16 -2.91 -25.37
C ALA A 107 3.91 -2.12 -25.82
N ALA A 108 2.72 -2.62 -25.49
CA ALA A 108 1.47 -1.94 -25.82
C ALA A 108 1.28 -0.63 -25.02
N GLU A 109 1.70 -0.60 -23.75
CA GLU A 109 1.76 0.60 -22.92
C GLU A 109 2.73 1.64 -23.52
N ALA A 110 3.92 1.21 -23.93
CA ALA A 110 4.93 2.09 -24.55
C ALA A 110 4.50 2.63 -25.93
N ALA A 111 3.72 1.85 -26.68
CA ALA A 111 3.17 2.25 -27.98
C ALA A 111 1.95 3.18 -27.85
N ARG A 112 1.38 3.32 -26.64
CA ARG A 112 0.22 4.18 -26.42
C ARG A 112 0.64 5.64 -26.64
N PRO A 113 -0.06 6.39 -27.52
CA PRO A 113 0.23 7.81 -27.66
C PRO A 113 0.07 8.47 -26.28
N PRO A 114 0.97 9.39 -25.90
CA PRO A 114 0.89 10.08 -24.61
C PRO A 114 -0.51 10.66 -24.49
N LEU A 115 -1.19 10.37 -23.37
CA LEU A 115 -2.47 10.97 -23.06
C LEU A 115 -2.33 12.47 -23.26
N ALA A 116 -3.18 13.05 -24.11
CA ALA A 116 -3.26 14.50 -24.20
C ALA A 116 -3.39 15.02 -22.76
N PRO A 117 -2.59 16.02 -22.34
CA PRO A 117 -2.70 16.57 -21.00
C PRO A 117 -4.18 16.85 -20.74
N PRO A 118 -4.70 16.52 -19.54
CA PRO A 118 -6.11 16.69 -19.24
C PRO A 118 -6.47 18.09 -19.68
N ALA A 119 -7.38 18.19 -20.67
CA ALA A 119 -7.85 19.48 -21.12
C ALA A 119 -8.33 20.17 -19.85
N LEU A 120 -7.65 21.26 -19.46
CA LEU A 120 -8.07 22.10 -18.35
C LEU A 120 -9.55 22.38 -18.62
N VAL A 121 -10.42 21.76 -17.84
CA VAL A 121 -11.84 22.03 -17.89
C VAL A 121 -11.93 23.45 -17.36
N VAL A 122 -11.79 24.42 -18.25
CA VAL A 122 -12.11 25.81 -17.96
C VAL A 122 -13.59 25.75 -17.61
N PRO A 123 -13.97 25.96 -16.34
CA PRO A 123 -15.38 25.95 -15.98
C PRO A 123 -16.08 26.93 -16.92
N PRO A 124 -17.27 26.58 -17.45
CA PRO A 124 -18.03 27.49 -18.30
C PRO A 124 -18.10 28.83 -17.57
N ALA A 125 -17.60 29.88 -18.22
CA ALA A 125 -17.55 31.22 -17.65
C ALA A 125 -18.90 31.50 -16.99
N ALA A 126 -18.87 31.74 -15.67
CA ALA A 126 -20.07 32.04 -14.91
C ALA A 126 -20.87 33.09 -15.69
N PRO A 127 -22.19 32.89 -15.90
CA PRO A 127 -22.99 33.86 -16.63
C PRO A 127 -22.76 35.22 -15.97
N SER A 128 -22.16 36.15 -16.73
CA SER A 128 -21.93 37.50 -16.25
C SER A 128 -23.25 38.03 -15.74
N GLN A 129 -23.38 38.14 -14.42
CA GLN A 129 -24.45 38.90 -13.83
C GLN A 129 -24.28 40.31 -14.38
N ARG A 130 -25.13 40.68 -15.33
CA ARG A 130 -25.30 42.07 -15.76
C ARG A 130 -25.54 42.86 -14.50
N ALA A 131 -24.53 43.62 -14.09
CA ALA A 131 -24.68 44.66 -13.09
C ALA A 131 -25.90 45.50 -13.50
N GLY A 132 -26.90 45.51 -12.63
CA GLY A 132 -28.03 46.40 -12.76
C GLY A 132 -27.52 47.83 -12.93
N ALA A 133 -28.08 48.51 -13.93
CA ALA A 133 -27.81 49.91 -14.19
C ALA A 133 -28.00 50.73 -12.89
N PRO A 134 -27.02 51.56 -12.48
CA PRO A 134 -27.28 52.54 -11.45
C PRO A 134 -28.23 53.60 -12.02
N ALA A 135 -29.28 53.88 -11.25
CA ALA A 135 -30.18 54.99 -11.50
C ALA A 135 -29.38 56.30 -11.59
N ALA A 136 -29.65 57.06 -12.64
CA ALA A 136 -29.09 58.38 -12.87
C ALA A 136 -29.39 59.29 -11.66
N VAL A 137 -28.33 59.75 -10.99
CA VAL A 137 -28.37 60.93 -10.16
C VAL A 137 -27.70 62.03 -10.97
N ASP A 138 -28.53 63.01 -11.30
CA ASP A 138 -28.19 64.30 -11.90
C ASP A 138 -27.39 65.15 -10.89
N GLU A 139 -26.79 66.24 -11.37
CA GLU A 139 -25.88 67.19 -10.70
C GLU A 139 -24.39 66.78 -10.77
N GLY A 140 -23.49 67.45 -11.49
CA GLY A 140 -23.47 68.84 -11.93
C GLY A 140 -22.50 69.67 -11.10
N TYR A 141 -21.19 69.40 -11.16
CA TYR A 141 -20.14 70.38 -10.82
C TYR A 141 -18.83 70.02 -11.52
N GLY A 142 -18.32 70.94 -12.32
CA GLY A 142 -16.97 70.88 -12.86
C GLY A 142 -15.93 71.35 -11.84
N VAL A 143 -14.66 71.02 -12.10
CA VAL A 143 -13.48 71.90 -12.15
C VAL A 143 -12.19 71.08 -11.95
N ALA A 144 -11.25 71.36 -12.87
CA ALA A 144 -9.78 71.26 -12.79
C ALA A 144 -9.06 69.90 -12.62
N ALA A 145 -8.28 69.57 -13.65
CA ALA A 145 -7.04 68.81 -13.58
C ALA A 145 -5.98 69.54 -12.70
N PRO A 146 -4.94 68.84 -12.23
CA PRO A 146 -3.70 68.90 -13.00
C PRO A 146 -2.89 67.61 -13.06
N SER A 147 -2.08 67.57 -14.12
CA SER A 147 -0.94 66.69 -14.37
C SER A 147 0.08 66.65 -13.23
N ALA A 148 0.65 65.49 -12.95
CA ALA A 148 2.03 65.37 -12.47
C ALA A 148 2.62 63.99 -12.80
N GLN A 149 3.73 64.03 -13.53
CA GLN A 149 4.69 62.94 -13.77
C GLN A 149 5.63 62.73 -12.56
N ALA A 150 6.44 61.67 -12.66
CA ALA A 150 7.63 61.31 -11.88
C ALA A 150 7.37 60.28 -10.75
N GLY A 151 8.14 59.21 -10.58
CA GLY A 151 9.33 58.75 -11.27
C GLY A 151 9.68 57.32 -10.84
N ALA A 152 10.26 56.54 -11.75
CA ALA A 152 10.78 55.21 -11.49
C ALA A 152 12.22 55.29 -10.95
N PRO A 153 12.59 54.52 -9.90
CA PRO A 153 13.97 54.42 -9.48
C PRO A 153 14.75 53.42 -10.36
N ARG A 154 15.82 53.91 -10.98
CA ARG A 154 16.90 53.11 -11.60
C ARG A 154 17.65 52.34 -10.52
N VAL A 155 17.67 51.01 -10.62
CA VAL A 155 18.62 50.15 -9.91
C VAL A 155 19.85 49.97 -10.80
N ARG A 156 21.04 50.30 -10.27
CA ARG A 156 22.35 50.02 -10.89
C ARG A 156 22.72 48.55 -10.66
N PRO A 157 23.34 47.86 -11.63
CA PRO A 157 23.95 46.55 -11.40
C PRO A 157 25.31 46.73 -10.72
N SER A 158 25.53 46.01 -9.62
CA SER A 158 26.85 45.85 -9.02
C SER A 158 27.65 44.78 -9.74
N GLU A 159 28.88 45.18 -10.04
CA GLU A 159 30.00 44.45 -10.62
C GLU A 159 30.56 43.35 -9.70
N GLU A 160 31.17 42.37 -10.36
CA GLU A 160 32.36 41.63 -9.93
C GLU A 160 32.27 40.60 -8.79
N GLU A 161 32.08 39.32 -9.17
CA GLU A 161 32.76 38.23 -8.47
C GLU A 161 33.41 37.28 -9.48
N ARG A 162 34.74 37.25 -9.43
CA ARG A 162 35.64 36.44 -10.25
C ARG A 162 35.65 34.98 -9.79
N PRO A 163 35.95 34.03 -10.70
CA PRO A 163 36.03 32.61 -10.38
C PRO A 163 37.34 32.25 -9.66
N PRO A 164 37.36 31.23 -8.78
CA PRO A 164 38.60 30.73 -8.21
C PRO A 164 39.38 29.85 -9.21
N ALA A 165 40.68 30.12 -9.30
CA ALA A 165 41.67 29.35 -10.03
C ALA A 165 42.05 28.04 -9.27
N PRO A 166 42.62 27.04 -9.97
CA PRO A 166 42.71 25.65 -9.49
C PRO A 166 43.88 25.39 -8.52
N LEU A 167 43.63 24.51 -7.55
CA LEU A 167 44.62 24.01 -6.59
C LEU A 167 45.67 23.12 -7.29
N SER A 168 46.92 23.43 -7.03
CA SER A 168 48.11 22.71 -7.50
C SER A 168 48.36 21.42 -6.73
N LEU A 169 48.72 20.37 -7.46
CA LEU A 169 49.27 19.11 -6.97
C LEU A 169 50.70 19.33 -6.45
N GLY A 170 50.90 19.14 -5.14
CA GLY A 170 52.22 19.07 -4.51
C GLY A 170 52.62 17.61 -4.28
N SER A 171 53.73 17.20 -4.89
CA SER A 171 54.44 15.94 -4.67
C SER A 171 55.60 16.14 -3.69
N ALA A 172 55.96 15.03 -3.02
CA ALA A 172 57.22 14.71 -2.34
C ALA A 172 57.44 15.21 -0.89
N GLY A 173 57.78 14.26 -0.01
CA GLY A 173 58.44 14.55 1.26
C GLY A 173 58.28 13.52 2.37
N ALA A 174 58.87 12.32 2.23
CA ALA A 174 59.47 11.61 3.37
C ALA A 174 60.92 12.18 3.58
N PRO A 175 61.62 12.04 4.73
CA PRO A 175 61.47 10.99 5.74
C PRO A 175 61.68 11.41 7.22
N ALA A 176 61.57 10.41 8.10
CA ALA A 176 62.28 10.21 9.38
C ALA A 176 61.96 11.12 10.58
N GLY A 177 61.46 10.50 11.64
CA GLY A 177 61.40 11.07 12.98
C GLY A 177 60.76 10.10 13.96
N GLY A 178 61.57 9.22 14.55
CA GLY A 178 61.13 8.27 15.55
C GLY A 178 60.58 8.95 16.80
N ARG A 179 59.53 8.35 17.37
CA ARG A 179 59.06 8.68 18.71
C ARG A 179 58.55 7.41 19.39
N GLU A 180 59.13 7.15 20.55
CA GLU A 180 58.86 6.05 21.47
C GLU A 180 57.36 5.85 21.72
N LEU A 181 56.90 4.63 21.48
CA LEU A 181 55.65 4.10 22.01
C LEU A 181 55.88 3.74 23.48
N ALA A 182 55.33 4.55 24.38
CA ALA A 182 55.15 4.16 25.77
C ALA A 182 54.14 3.01 25.83
N ALA A 183 54.58 1.88 26.38
CA ALA A 183 53.80 0.67 26.57
C ALA A 183 52.64 0.91 27.55
N THR A 184 51.41 0.76 27.06
CA THR A 184 50.22 0.62 27.89
C THR A 184 50.27 -0.75 28.58
N PRO A 185 50.10 -0.84 29.92
CA PRO A 185 50.12 -2.12 30.61
C PRO A 185 48.86 -2.95 30.29
N PRO A 186 48.95 -4.29 30.34
CA PRO A 186 47.85 -5.17 29.97
C PRO A 186 46.69 -5.07 30.97
N GLU A 187 45.51 -4.84 30.43
CA GLU A 187 44.24 -4.81 31.14
C GLU A 187 43.94 -6.19 31.75
N ALA A 188 43.69 -6.22 33.05
CA ALA A 188 43.40 -7.45 33.79
C ALA A 188 42.05 -8.05 33.33
N PRO A 189 41.93 -9.38 33.22
CA PRO A 189 40.67 -10.02 32.84
C PRO A 189 39.58 -9.74 33.88
N PRO A 190 38.32 -9.56 33.45
CA PRO A 190 37.21 -9.27 34.36
C PRO A 190 37.01 -10.40 35.36
N ARG A 191 36.98 -10.05 36.65
CA ARG A 191 36.63 -10.96 37.74
C ARG A 191 35.20 -11.47 37.54
N VAL A 192 35.09 -12.76 37.26
CA VAL A 192 33.83 -13.51 37.29
C VAL A 192 33.31 -13.49 38.73
N ALA A 193 32.15 -12.86 38.95
CA ALA A 193 31.46 -12.93 40.23
C ALA A 193 31.05 -14.38 40.53
N PRO A 194 31.19 -14.87 41.77
CA PRO A 194 30.79 -16.23 42.13
C PRO A 194 29.28 -16.38 41.93
N GLN A 195 28.89 -17.40 41.16
CA GLN A 195 27.50 -17.80 41.04
C GLN A 195 26.93 -18.16 42.43
N PRO A 196 25.73 -17.69 42.79
CA PRO A 196 25.08 -18.12 44.02
C PRO A 196 24.80 -19.64 43.98
N PRO A 197 24.87 -20.34 45.13
CA PRO A 197 24.61 -21.77 45.17
C PRO A 197 23.20 -22.06 44.66
N LEU A 198 23.10 -22.99 43.71
CA LEU A 198 21.84 -23.53 43.22
C LEU A 198 21.01 -24.02 44.40
N ARG A 199 19.84 -23.40 44.62
CA ARG A 199 18.86 -23.90 45.58
C ARG A 199 18.47 -25.34 45.18
N PRO A 200 18.45 -26.30 46.12
CA PRO A 200 17.93 -27.62 45.83
C PRO A 200 16.48 -27.49 45.38
N LEU A 201 16.19 -28.06 44.21
CA LEU A 201 14.84 -28.19 43.66
C LEU A 201 14.01 -29.00 44.67
N VAL A 202 13.10 -28.30 45.34
CA VAL A 202 12.00 -28.95 46.08
C VAL A 202 11.21 -29.76 45.05
N PRO A 203 10.98 -31.08 45.28
CA PRO A 203 10.14 -31.86 44.38
C PRO A 203 8.73 -31.26 44.44
N LEU A 204 8.33 -30.58 43.36
CA LEU A 204 6.94 -30.23 43.15
C LEU A 204 6.16 -31.55 43.09
N ALA A 205 5.41 -31.82 44.15
CA ALA A 205 4.44 -32.90 44.18
C ALA A 205 3.62 -32.82 42.89
N ARG A 206 3.66 -33.90 42.10
CA ARG A 206 2.88 -34.06 40.88
C ARG A 206 1.43 -33.71 41.21
N ARG A 207 0.93 -32.59 40.68
CA ARG A 207 -0.51 -32.37 40.58
C ARG A 207 -1.08 -33.61 39.86
N PRO A 208 -2.15 -34.23 40.38
CA PRO A 208 -2.80 -35.33 39.67
C PRO A 208 -3.16 -34.83 38.28
N SER A 209 -2.63 -35.52 37.26
CA SER A 209 -2.96 -35.28 35.87
C SER A 209 -4.47 -35.22 35.74
N ALA A 210 -4.98 -34.11 35.18
CA ALA A 210 -6.37 -34.06 34.77
C ALA A 210 -6.66 -35.30 33.91
N PRO A 211 -7.82 -35.97 34.10
CA PRO A 211 -8.16 -37.13 33.29
C PRO A 211 -8.05 -36.76 31.81
N PRO A 212 -7.49 -37.65 30.97
CA PRO A 212 -7.40 -37.39 29.53
C PRO A 212 -8.79 -37.03 29.03
N ARG A 213 -8.89 -35.89 28.33
CA ARG A 213 -10.13 -35.55 27.61
C ARG A 213 -10.51 -36.76 26.76
N PRO A 214 -11.76 -37.24 26.84
CA PRO A 214 -12.20 -38.37 26.03
C PRO A 214 -11.86 -38.05 24.57
N ALA A 215 -11.20 -38.99 23.90
CA ALA A 215 -10.94 -38.88 22.47
C ALA A 215 -12.29 -38.61 21.77
N PRO A 216 -12.39 -37.62 20.85
CA PRO A 216 -13.60 -37.43 20.10
C PRO A 216 -13.89 -38.75 19.37
N GLY A 217 -15.05 -39.35 19.65
CA GLY A 217 -15.51 -40.53 18.92
C GLY A 217 -15.58 -40.23 17.42
N PRO A 218 -15.64 -41.26 16.56
CA PRO A 218 -15.75 -41.09 15.11
C PRO A 218 -17.03 -40.29 14.82
N THR A 219 -16.89 -38.99 14.62
CA THR A 219 -17.98 -38.13 14.15
C THR A 219 -18.11 -38.37 12.66
N GLY A 220 -19.24 -38.91 12.22
CA GLY A 220 -19.58 -38.92 10.80
C GLY A 220 -19.58 -37.50 10.22
N ALA A 221 -19.63 -37.38 8.90
CA ALA A 221 -19.63 -36.08 8.20
C ALA A 221 -20.67 -35.07 8.75
N GLU A 222 -21.80 -35.56 9.25
CA GLU A 222 -22.83 -34.75 9.91
C GLU A 222 -22.34 -34.10 11.22
N GLY A 223 -21.52 -34.82 12.00
CA GLY A 223 -20.93 -34.30 13.24
C GLY A 223 -19.83 -33.26 12.98
N ASP A 224 -19.11 -33.35 11.87
CA ASP A 224 -18.12 -32.34 11.47
C ASP A 224 -18.78 -31.04 11.03
N TRP A 225 -19.89 -31.12 10.30
CA TRP A 225 -20.67 -29.93 9.93
C TRP A 225 -21.23 -29.20 11.14
N GLU A 226 -21.83 -29.92 12.10
CA GLU A 226 -22.32 -29.30 13.34
C GLU A 226 -21.20 -28.66 14.17
N ALA A 227 -20.03 -29.31 14.25
CA ALA A 227 -18.87 -28.76 14.94
C ALA A 227 -18.33 -27.49 14.24
N PHE A 228 -18.37 -27.46 12.91
CA PHE A 228 -17.99 -26.30 12.12
C PHE A 228 -18.97 -25.13 12.33
N LYS A 229 -20.29 -25.38 12.24
CA LYS A 229 -21.32 -24.37 12.55
C LYS A 229 -21.12 -23.79 13.95
N ALA A 230 -20.89 -24.64 14.95
CA ALA A 230 -20.62 -24.21 16.32
C ALA A 230 -19.34 -23.37 16.47
N THR A 231 -18.36 -23.55 15.57
CA THR A 231 -17.14 -22.74 15.52
C THR A 231 -17.41 -21.36 14.93
N VAL A 232 -18.09 -21.29 13.78
CA VAL A 232 -18.53 -20.04 13.14
C VAL A 232 -19.38 -19.22 14.11
N GLN A 233 -20.44 -19.81 14.67
CA GLN A 233 -21.34 -19.14 15.60
C GLN A 233 -20.64 -18.62 16.88
N ARG A 234 -19.59 -19.30 17.33
CA ARG A 234 -18.79 -18.85 18.49
C ARG A 234 -17.94 -17.63 18.14
N LEU A 235 -17.39 -17.58 16.92
CA LEU A 235 -16.64 -16.41 16.45
C LEU A 235 -17.55 -15.19 16.32
N PHE A 236 -18.72 -15.33 15.70
CA PHE A 236 -19.70 -14.24 15.59
C PHE A 236 -20.21 -13.77 16.96
N ARG A 237 -20.52 -14.69 17.89
CA ARG A 237 -20.92 -14.33 19.26
C ARG A 237 -19.85 -13.56 20.03
N ARG A 238 -18.57 -13.89 19.84
CA ARG A 238 -17.46 -13.12 20.45
C ARG A 238 -17.40 -11.68 19.96
N GLN A 239 -17.92 -11.41 18.78
CA GLN A 239 -17.99 -10.07 18.19
C GLN A 239 -19.34 -9.38 18.43
N GLY A 240 -20.22 -9.98 19.25
CA GLY A 240 -21.53 -9.38 19.60
C GLY A 240 -22.64 -9.64 18.59
N PHE A 241 -22.47 -10.61 17.69
CA PHE A 241 -23.47 -10.98 16.69
C PHE A 241 -24.08 -12.34 16.98
N ASP A 242 -25.36 -12.50 16.64
CA ASP A 242 -25.99 -13.81 16.50
C ASP A 242 -25.86 -14.28 15.06
N ALA A 243 -25.63 -15.57 14.83
CA ALA A 243 -25.35 -16.09 13.49
C ALA A 243 -26.01 -17.45 13.25
N VAL A 244 -26.64 -17.58 12.09
CA VAL A 244 -27.18 -18.83 11.55
C VAL A 244 -26.33 -19.22 10.35
N VAL A 245 -25.71 -20.39 10.42
CA VAL A 245 -24.81 -20.89 9.37
C VAL A 245 -25.61 -21.79 8.45
N GLU A 246 -25.58 -21.47 7.16
CA GLU A 246 -26.22 -22.20 6.08
C GLU A 246 -25.15 -22.81 5.16
N ALA A 247 -25.56 -23.65 4.20
CA ALA A 247 -24.62 -24.35 3.33
C ALA A 247 -23.83 -23.40 2.40
N ASP A 248 -24.43 -22.27 2.06
CA ASP A 248 -23.96 -21.28 1.07
C ASP A 248 -23.64 -19.92 1.71
N GLY A 249 -23.62 -19.82 3.05
CA GLY A 249 -23.35 -18.56 3.71
C GLY A 249 -23.66 -18.52 5.20
N VAL A 250 -23.61 -17.31 5.76
CA VAL A 250 -23.94 -17.04 7.16
C VAL A 250 -24.92 -15.87 7.22
N LEU A 251 -26.08 -16.10 7.82
CA LEU A 251 -27.03 -15.04 8.17
C LEU A 251 -26.66 -14.51 9.55
N VAL A 252 -26.36 -13.22 9.64
CA VAL A 252 -25.85 -12.58 10.86
C VAL A 252 -26.84 -11.52 11.30
N ARG A 253 -27.21 -11.55 12.59
CA ARG A 253 -28.11 -10.59 13.21
C ARG A 253 -27.32 -9.72 14.20
N GLY A 254 -27.35 -8.41 13.97
CA GLY A 254 -26.71 -7.41 14.82
C GLY A 254 -27.57 -7.05 16.03
N ALA A 255 -26.98 -6.34 16.99
CA ALA A 255 -27.67 -5.92 18.22
C ALA A 255 -28.92 -5.04 17.96
N GLY A 256 -28.94 -4.30 16.85
CA GLY A 256 -30.09 -3.51 16.40
C GLY A 256 -31.19 -4.30 15.68
N GLY A 257 -31.15 -5.64 15.70
CA GLY A 257 -32.12 -6.49 15.01
C GLY A 257 -31.96 -6.56 13.49
N GLN A 258 -31.04 -5.79 12.91
CA GLN A 258 -30.71 -5.85 11.49
C GLN A 258 -30.05 -7.19 11.15
N GLU A 259 -30.47 -7.76 10.03
CA GLU A 259 -29.94 -9.00 9.49
C GLU A 259 -29.13 -8.72 8.22
N ARG A 260 -28.00 -9.42 8.08
CA ARG A 260 -27.19 -9.40 6.86
C ARG A 260 -26.74 -10.81 6.52
N ARG A 261 -26.96 -11.21 5.27
CA ARG A 261 -26.44 -12.48 4.72
C ARG A 261 -25.06 -12.23 4.14
N PHE A 262 -24.10 -13.07 4.52
CA PHE A 262 -22.78 -13.15 3.92
C PHE A 262 -22.71 -14.43 3.08
N GLU A 263 -22.62 -14.27 1.76
CA GLU A 263 -22.52 -15.40 0.84
C GLU A 263 -21.12 -16.02 0.90
N ALA A 264 -21.08 -17.35 1.05
CA ALA A 264 -19.88 -18.17 1.05
C ALA A 264 -20.23 -19.53 0.42
N PRO A 265 -20.33 -19.61 -0.91
CA PRO A 265 -20.71 -20.85 -1.58
C PRO A 265 -19.71 -21.97 -1.28
N GLY A 266 -20.23 -23.15 -0.93
CA GLY A 266 -19.41 -24.32 -0.58
C GLY A 266 -18.95 -24.37 0.88
N LEU A 267 -19.52 -23.54 1.75
CA LEU A 267 -19.20 -23.52 3.18
C LEU A 267 -19.44 -24.89 3.85
N ASP A 268 -20.42 -25.66 3.35
CA ASP A 268 -20.75 -27.02 3.78
C ASP A 268 -19.65 -28.06 3.52
N ARG A 269 -18.73 -27.78 2.58
CA ARG A 269 -17.61 -28.69 2.24
C ARG A 269 -16.37 -28.48 3.10
N VAL A 270 -16.25 -27.32 3.73
CA VAL A 270 -15.10 -26.96 4.59
C VAL A 270 -14.74 -28.02 5.62
N PRO A 271 -15.69 -28.64 6.36
CA PRO A 271 -15.35 -29.65 7.37
C PRO A 271 -14.73 -30.92 6.77
N GLN A 272 -14.97 -31.20 5.49
CA GLN A 272 -14.45 -32.36 4.78
C GLN A 272 -13.08 -32.07 4.15
N GLU A 273 -12.85 -30.82 3.77
CA GLU A 273 -11.65 -30.39 3.04
C GLU A 273 -10.54 -29.89 3.96
N LEU A 274 -10.87 -29.36 5.15
CA LEU A 274 -9.92 -28.72 6.05
C LEU A 274 -9.91 -29.33 7.46
N PRO A 275 -8.72 -29.54 8.05
CA PRO A 275 -8.60 -29.95 9.45
C PRO A 275 -9.27 -28.95 10.41
N ARG A 276 -9.84 -29.46 11.51
CA ARG A 276 -10.61 -28.66 12.50
C ARG A 276 -9.85 -27.46 13.04
N GLU A 277 -8.54 -27.57 13.21
CA GLU A 277 -7.65 -26.50 13.67
C GLU A 277 -7.55 -25.32 12.70
N GLN A 278 -7.89 -25.50 11.43
CA GLN A 278 -7.82 -24.45 10.40
C GLN A 278 -9.14 -23.69 10.23
N TRP A 279 -10.27 -24.25 10.69
CA TRP A 279 -11.60 -23.66 10.50
C TRP A 279 -11.68 -22.22 11.01
N GLY A 280 -11.12 -21.94 12.19
CA GLY A 280 -11.16 -20.59 12.77
C GLY A 280 -10.47 -19.53 11.90
N ARG A 281 -9.36 -19.88 11.24
CA ARG A 281 -8.63 -18.97 10.34
C ARG A 281 -9.39 -18.75 9.04
N LEU A 282 -9.98 -19.81 8.47
CA LEU A 282 -10.80 -19.69 7.27
C LEU A 282 -12.01 -18.77 7.51
N VAL A 283 -12.72 -18.97 8.62
CA VAL A 283 -13.89 -18.15 8.97
C VAL A 283 -13.50 -16.68 9.15
N ASP A 284 -12.38 -16.41 9.80
CA ASP A 284 -11.87 -15.04 9.94
C ASP A 284 -11.48 -14.42 8.59
N SER A 285 -10.87 -15.20 7.69
CA SER A 285 -10.52 -14.76 6.34
C SER A 285 -11.76 -14.48 5.48
N LEU A 286 -12.80 -15.30 5.57
CA LEU A 286 -14.01 -15.16 4.75
C LEU A 286 -14.92 -14.04 5.26
N PHE A 287 -15.07 -13.91 6.58
CA PHE A 287 -16.07 -13.03 7.17
C PHE A 287 -15.50 -11.84 7.93
N GLY A 288 -14.21 -11.83 8.29
CA GLY A 288 -13.62 -10.82 9.17
C GLY A 288 -13.71 -9.39 8.62
N GLU A 289 -13.28 -9.15 7.38
CA GLU A 289 -13.37 -7.82 6.76
C GLU A 289 -14.83 -7.41 6.45
N PRO A 290 -15.66 -8.25 5.82
CA PRO A 290 -17.07 -7.92 5.58
C PRO A 290 -17.84 -7.59 6.88
N LEU A 291 -17.55 -8.30 7.97
CA LEU A 291 -18.17 -8.10 9.27
C LEU A 291 -17.71 -6.79 9.92
N ARG A 292 -16.41 -6.47 9.89
CA ARG A 292 -15.89 -5.16 10.35
C ARG A 292 -16.50 -3.99 9.58
N ARG A 293 -16.63 -4.13 8.25
CA ARG A 293 -17.27 -3.12 7.41
C ARG A 293 -18.74 -2.93 7.78
N TRP A 294 -19.47 -4.02 7.98
CA TRP A 294 -20.87 -3.94 8.41
C TRP A 294 -21.04 -3.33 9.81
N GLN A 295 -20.16 -3.67 10.75
CA GLN A 295 -20.16 -3.07 12.10
C GLN A 295 -19.89 -1.56 12.06
N SER A 296 -18.97 -1.13 11.19
CA SER A 296 -18.70 0.30 10.94
C SER A 296 -19.93 1.01 10.35
N GLN A 297 -20.68 0.35 9.46
CA GLN A 297 -21.95 0.87 8.94
C GLN A 297 -23.04 0.93 10.01
N GLN A 298 -23.14 -0.08 10.88
CA GLN A 298 -24.14 -0.10 11.96
C GLN A 298 -23.90 0.97 13.02
N THR A 299 -22.64 1.22 13.38
CA THR A 299 -22.27 2.31 14.29
C THR A 299 -22.60 3.67 13.67
N ALA A 300 -22.39 3.83 12.35
CA ALA A 300 -22.81 5.02 11.62
C ALA A 300 -24.34 5.19 11.49
N THR A 301 -25.13 4.10 11.55
CA THR A 301 -26.60 4.14 11.36
C THR A 301 -27.37 4.19 12.68
N THR A 302 -26.85 3.56 13.74
CA THR A 302 -27.51 3.50 15.06
C THR A 302 -27.20 4.74 15.91
N GLN A 303 -26.11 5.44 15.59
CA GLN A 303 -26.12 6.88 15.80
C GLN A 303 -27.09 7.45 14.76
N GLU A 304 -28.37 7.49 15.12
CA GLU A 304 -29.27 8.49 14.56
C GLU A 304 -28.47 9.80 14.61
N PRO A 305 -28.09 10.40 13.45
CA PRO A 305 -27.38 11.66 13.48
C PRO A 305 -28.27 12.54 14.35
N PRO A 306 -27.77 13.09 15.47
CA PRO A 306 -28.58 14.04 16.22
C PRO A 306 -29.16 14.99 15.19
N ALA A 307 -30.50 15.06 15.10
CA ALA A 307 -31.22 15.85 14.09
C ALA A 307 -30.43 17.13 13.87
N PRO A 308 -30.04 17.52 12.63
CA PRO A 308 -28.94 18.45 12.34
C PRO A 308 -29.07 19.77 13.12
N GLN A 309 -28.63 19.68 14.37
CA GLN A 309 -28.21 20.69 15.31
C GLN A 309 -26.71 20.48 15.48
N GLY A 310 -26.05 20.00 14.40
CA GLY A 310 -24.72 19.46 14.44
C GLY A 310 -23.76 20.52 14.98
N PRO A 311 -22.74 20.13 15.77
CA PRO A 311 -21.55 20.95 15.85
C PRO A 311 -21.18 21.27 14.39
N GLY A 312 -21.18 22.55 14.03
CA GLY A 312 -20.91 22.97 12.65
C GLY A 312 -19.66 22.29 12.11
N ASP A 313 -19.58 22.11 10.79
CA ASP A 313 -18.37 21.63 10.12
C ASP A 313 -17.15 22.29 10.79
N PRO A 314 -16.30 21.52 11.51
CA PRO A 314 -15.29 22.09 12.40
C PRO A 314 -14.25 22.94 11.65
N LEU A 315 -14.22 22.80 10.32
CA LEU A 315 -13.40 23.60 9.43
C LEU A 315 -14.10 24.89 8.99
N ALA A 316 -15.42 24.90 8.80
CA ALA A 316 -16.17 26.02 8.21
C ALA A 316 -16.07 27.34 9.00
N ALA A 317 -15.81 27.26 10.32
CA ALA A 317 -15.66 28.44 11.16
C ALA A 317 -14.21 28.98 11.23
N ARG A 318 -13.24 28.32 10.59
CA ARG A 318 -11.81 28.62 10.74
C ARG A 318 -11.19 29.07 9.41
N SER A 319 -10.30 30.05 9.50
CA SER A 319 -9.60 30.59 8.33
C SER A 319 -8.48 29.67 7.85
N TRP A 320 -8.04 29.85 6.60
CA TRP A 320 -6.87 29.17 6.05
C TRP A 320 -5.62 29.40 6.92
N GLU A 321 -5.40 30.62 7.36
CA GLU A 321 -4.25 31.05 8.16
C GLU A 321 -4.19 30.32 9.51
N GLU A 322 -5.34 30.06 10.12
CA GLU A 322 -5.45 29.30 11.36
C GLU A 322 -5.16 27.82 11.15
N LEU A 323 -5.61 27.25 10.02
CA LEU A 323 -5.57 25.81 9.78
C LEU A 323 -4.28 25.35 9.10
N ARG A 324 -3.57 26.22 8.38
CA ARG A 324 -2.41 25.82 7.55
C ARG A 324 -1.32 25.07 8.32
N GLU A 325 -1.10 25.38 9.60
CA GLU A 325 -0.13 24.69 10.47
C GLU A 325 -0.63 23.34 11.00
N ALA A 326 -1.96 23.16 11.03
CA ALA A 326 -2.63 21.94 11.46
C ALA A 326 -2.77 20.91 10.33
N LEU A 327 -2.52 21.31 9.07
CA LEU A 327 -2.61 20.42 7.92
C LEU A 327 -1.61 19.25 8.00
N ALA A 328 -2.14 18.06 7.74
CA ALA A 328 -1.61 16.72 7.64
C ALA A 328 -1.66 16.15 6.21
N ILE A 329 -0.80 15.19 5.89
CA ILE A 329 -1.14 14.16 4.91
C ILE A 329 -1.30 12.85 5.68
N GLN A 330 -2.36 12.10 5.35
CA GLN A 330 -2.61 10.77 5.89
C GLN A 330 -2.94 9.83 4.74
N PHE A 331 -2.45 8.59 4.83
CA PHE A 331 -2.75 7.58 3.82
C PHE A 331 -4.02 6.80 4.18
N PHE A 332 -4.75 6.45 3.12
CA PHE A 332 -5.93 5.59 3.19
C PHE A 332 -5.80 4.48 2.14
N PRO A 333 -6.28 3.25 2.40
CA PRO A 333 -6.43 2.24 1.36
C PRO A 333 -7.30 2.78 0.21
N GLN A 334 -7.00 2.45 -1.04
CA GLN A 334 -7.73 2.96 -2.21
C GLN A 334 -9.25 2.68 -2.18
N GLY A 335 -9.67 1.61 -1.50
CA GLY A 335 -11.08 1.25 -1.31
C GLY A 335 -11.71 1.76 0.00
N ALA A 336 -11.00 2.53 0.81
CA ALA A 336 -11.50 3.00 2.11
C ALA A 336 -12.48 4.17 2.00
N LEU A 337 -12.38 4.96 0.92
CA LEU A 337 -13.29 6.07 0.64
C LEU A 337 -14.37 5.63 -0.34
N THR A 338 -15.62 5.97 -0.05
CA THR A 338 -16.70 5.86 -1.05
C THR A 338 -16.47 6.81 -2.23
N GLY A 339 -17.15 6.58 -3.35
CA GLY A 339 -17.02 7.45 -4.54
C GLY A 339 -17.29 8.93 -4.22
N THR A 340 -18.36 9.21 -3.47
CA THR A 340 -18.72 10.57 -3.02
C THR A 340 -17.68 11.15 -2.06
N GLU A 341 -17.23 10.39 -1.06
CA GLU A 341 -16.17 10.87 -0.16
C GLU A 341 -14.85 11.15 -0.88
N ARG A 342 -14.53 10.34 -1.90
CA ARG A 342 -13.32 10.52 -2.71
C ARG A 342 -13.42 11.79 -3.56
N GLU A 343 -14.56 12.03 -4.21
CA GLU A 343 -14.83 13.27 -4.96
C GLU A 343 -14.80 14.51 -4.06
N GLU A 344 -15.22 14.36 -2.81
CA GLU A 344 -15.25 15.44 -1.84
C GLU A 344 -13.91 15.67 -1.14
N THR A 345 -12.92 14.77 -1.22
CA THR A 345 -11.65 14.90 -0.47
C THR A 345 -10.53 15.41 -1.37
N LEU A 346 -9.66 16.29 -0.86
CA LEU A 346 -8.40 16.61 -1.54
C LEU A 346 -7.37 15.48 -1.33
N TYR A 347 -6.97 14.78 -2.40
CA TYR A 347 -6.01 13.67 -2.32
C TYR A 347 -5.06 13.58 -3.52
N SER A 348 -4.01 12.77 -3.37
CA SER A 348 -3.11 12.28 -4.43
C SER A 348 -3.07 10.74 -4.40
N ASP A 349 -2.87 10.10 -5.54
CA ASP A 349 -2.79 8.63 -5.71
C ASP A 349 -1.44 8.14 -6.24
N GLU A 350 -0.37 8.91 -5.98
CA GLU A 350 1.02 8.61 -6.38
C GLU A 350 1.57 7.26 -5.86
N VAL A 351 1.00 6.72 -4.78
CA VAL A 351 1.42 5.43 -4.20
C VAL A 351 0.39 4.36 -4.57
N PRO A 352 0.74 3.36 -5.39
CA PRO A 352 -0.23 2.37 -5.88
C PRO A 352 -0.99 1.67 -4.74
N GLY A 353 -2.33 1.69 -4.84
CA GLY A 353 -3.22 1.08 -3.85
C GLY A 353 -3.50 1.94 -2.60
N LEU A 354 -2.93 3.15 -2.52
CA LEU A 354 -3.14 4.10 -1.43
C LEU A 354 -3.62 5.46 -1.96
N LEU A 355 -4.30 6.21 -1.09
CA LEU A 355 -4.70 7.60 -1.30
C LEU A 355 -4.03 8.46 -0.23
N ALA A 356 -3.20 9.41 -0.64
CA ALA A 356 -2.65 10.45 0.22
C ALA A 356 -3.66 11.59 0.34
N ALA A 357 -4.47 11.62 1.39
CA ALA A 357 -5.46 12.66 1.59
C ALA A 357 -4.95 13.77 2.51
N VAL A 358 -5.35 15.00 2.23
CA VAL A 358 -5.09 16.14 3.12
C VAL A 358 -6.07 16.07 4.29
N VAL A 359 -5.52 16.12 5.50
CA VAL A 359 -6.29 16.14 6.73
C VAL A 359 -5.92 17.37 7.56
N CYS A 360 -6.79 17.78 8.45
CA CYS A 360 -6.54 18.83 9.43
C CYS A 360 -6.58 18.20 10.83
N ARG A 361 -5.49 18.37 11.58
CA ARG A 361 -5.38 17.85 12.95
C ARG A 361 -5.85 18.91 13.94
N LEU A 362 -7.04 18.73 14.45
CA LEU A 362 -7.65 19.61 15.44
C LEU A 362 -7.53 18.99 16.84
N PRO A 363 -7.66 19.78 17.92
CA PRO A 363 -7.74 19.23 19.28
C PRO A 363 -8.87 18.20 19.45
N GLU A 364 -9.95 18.35 18.68
CA GLU A 364 -11.11 17.47 18.69
C GLU A 364 -10.90 16.17 17.90
N GLY A 365 -9.86 16.11 17.06
CA GLY A 365 -9.53 14.96 16.23
C GLY A 365 -9.01 15.33 14.85
N THR A 366 -8.79 14.31 14.01
CA THR A 366 -8.36 14.49 12.63
C THR A 366 -9.57 14.53 11.70
N VAL A 367 -9.66 15.56 10.87
CA VAL A 367 -10.77 15.77 9.91
C VAL A 367 -10.20 15.84 8.50
N ARG A 368 -10.78 15.13 7.54
CA ARG A 368 -10.39 15.23 6.12
C ARG A 368 -10.76 16.61 5.58
N VAL A 369 -9.91 17.20 4.76
CA VAL A 369 -10.18 18.50 4.14
C VAL A 369 -11.00 18.29 2.87
N PRO A 370 -12.27 18.74 2.83
CA PRO A 370 -13.06 18.56 1.63
C PRO A 370 -12.70 19.61 0.56
N ALA A 371 -12.86 19.27 -0.72
CA ALA A 371 -12.56 20.12 -1.86
C ALA A 371 -13.35 21.45 -1.82
N ARG A 372 -14.58 21.45 -1.29
CA ARG A 372 -15.37 22.68 -1.08
C ARG A 372 -14.68 23.67 -0.13
N MET A 373 -14.00 23.18 0.90
CA MET A 373 -13.32 24.02 1.90
C MET A 373 -12.13 24.74 1.27
N VAL A 374 -11.41 24.06 0.37
CA VAL A 374 -10.31 24.65 -0.41
C VAL A 374 -10.81 25.83 -1.26
N GLN A 375 -11.99 25.70 -1.87
CA GLN A 375 -12.62 26.79 -2.62
C GLN A 375 -13.04 27.95 -1.72
N GLU A 376 -13.59 27.67 -0.53
CA GLU A 376 -13.98 28.68 0.46
C GLU A 376 -12.77 29.45 1.01
N TRP A 377 -11.63 28.79 1.20
CA TRP A 377 -10.37 29.45 1.55
C TRP A 377 -9.81 30.34 0.44
N GLY A 378 -10.24 30.16 -0.81
CA GLY A 378 -9.70 30.87 -1.96
C GLY A 378 -8.24 30.52 -2.26
N VAL A 379 -7.81 29.31 -1.90
CA VAL A 379 -6.44 28.80 -2.08
C VAL A 379 -6.43 27.69 -3.13
N ALA A 380 -5.35 27.59 -3.92
CA ALA A 380 -5.21 26.50 -4.88
C ALA A 380 -5.07 25.14 -4.17
N ALA A 381 -5.68 24.09 -4.72
CA ALA A 381 -5.61 22.74 -4.16
C ALA A 381 -4.17 22.23 -4.02
N GLU A 382 -3.33 22.54 -5.00
CA GLU A 382 -1.90 22.22 -5.03
C GLU A 382 -1.14 22.92 -3.90
N GLU A 383 -1.50 24.17 -3.58
CA GLU A 383 -0.91 24.93 -2.48
C GLU A 383 -1.31 24.35 -1.11
N VAL A 384 -2.57 23.92 -0.97
CA VAL A 384 -3.04 23.21 0.23
C VAL A 384 -2.27 21.91 0.43
N PHE A 385 -2.14 21.10 -0.63
CA PHE A 385 -1.40 19.84 -0.58
C PHE A 385 0.10 20.06 -0.28
N ALA A 386 0.74 21.02 -0.96
CA ALA A 386 2.14 21.37 -0.74
C ALA A 386 2.39 21.87 0.69
N THR A 387 1.46 22.64 1.26
CA THR A 387 1.53 23.11 2.65
C THR A 387 1.42 21.93 3.62
N ALA A 388 0.47 21.02 3.40
CA ALA A 388 0.33 19.81 4.21
C ALA A 388 1.60 18.94 4.15
N LEU A 389 2.17 18.74 2.96
CA LEU A 389 3.43 18.01 2.78
C LEU A 389 4.62 18.71 3.46
N ALA A 390 4.67 20.05 3.42
CA ALA A 390 5.67 20.82 4.15
C ALA A 390 5.56 20.63 5.67
N ASN A 391 4.34 20.50 6.21
CA ASN A 391 4.13 20.20 7.62
C ASN A 391 4.63 18.80 7.99
N VAL A 392 4.39 17.79 7.14
CA VAL A 392 4.95 16.44 7.27
C VAL A 392 6.48 16.49 7.26
N ARG A 393 7.08 17.30 6.36
CA ARG A 393 8.53 17.49 6.28
C ARG A 393 9.12 18.09 7.56
N ARG A 394 8.44 19.08 8.18
CA ARG A 394 8.87 19.71 9.44
C ARG A 394 8.83 18.74 10.62
N ARG A 395 7.92 17.76 10.63
CA ARG A 395 7.83 16.73 11.66
C ARG A 395 8.89 15.66 11.43
N LYS A 396 9.84 15.52 12.35
CA LYS A 396 10.90 14.52 12.30
C LYS A 396 10.59 13.44 13.35
N PRO A 397 9.91 12.35 12.98
CA PRO A 397 9.73 11.24 13.91
C PRO A 397 11.10 10.63 14.26
N GLY A 398 11.14 9.84 15.33
CA GLY A 398 12.32 9.05 15.66
C GLY A 398 12.69 8.17 14.46
N LEU A 399 13.96 8.21 14.07
CA LEU A 399 14.52 7.38 13.02
C LEU A 399 15.43 6.35 13.67
N GLU A 400 15.03 5.09 13.60
CA GLU A 400 15.82 3.96 14.06
C GLU A 400 16.44 3.26 12.85
N ARG A 401 17.76 3.01 12.90
CA ARG A 401 18.41 2.17 11.89
C ARG A 401 18.22 0.71 12.26
N VAL A 402 17.67 -0.07 11.34
CA VAL A 402 17.36 -1.48 11.57
C VAL A 402 18.05 -2.36 10.51
N PRO A 403 18.65 -3.49 10.89
CA PRO A 403 19.19 -4.43 9.92
C PRO A 403 18.03 -5.20 9.26
N PHE A 404 17.96 -5.15 7.92
CA PHE A 404 17.01 -5.93 7.13
C PHE A 404 17.63 -7.23 6.62
N ALA A 405 18.92 -7.19 6.27
CA ALA A 405 19.69 -8.35 5.87
C ALA A 405 21.18 -8.10 6.14
N PRO A 406 22.05 -9.14 6.08
CA PRO A 406 23.49 -8.94 6.18
C PRO A 406 24.00 -7.90 5.17
N GLY A 407 24.53 -6.78 5.66
CA GLY A 407 25.02 -5.67 4.83
C GLY A 407 23.96 -4.68 4.35
N LEU A 408 22.66 -4.97 4.52
CA LEU A 408 21.57 -4.04 4.22
C LEU A 408 20.94 -3.53 5.52
N GLU A 409 21.27 -2.29 5.85
CA GLU A 409 20.60 -1.51 6.88
C GLU A 409 19.53 -0.63 6.24
N GLY A 410 18.44 -0.43 6.95
CA GLY A 410 17.39 0.50 6.57
C GLY A 410 16.94 1.34 7.76
N MET A 411 15.80 1.98 7.60
CA MET A 411 15.20 2.87 8.58
C MET A 411 13.81 2.39 8.95
N CYS A 412 13.53 2.40 10.24
CA CYS A 412 12.22 2.27 10.83
C CYS A 412 11.85 3.63 11.41
N LEU A 413 10.81 4.25 10.84
CA LEU A 413 10.23 5.47 11.37
C LEU A 413 8.92 5.07 12.02
N GLU A 414 8.85 5.19 13.34
CA GLU A 414 7.69 4.84 14.14
C GLU A 414 7.39 5.99 15.09
N ALA A 415 6.12 6.40 15.16
CA ALA A 415 5.64 7.38 16.12
C ALA A 415 4.12 7.26 16.29
N ASP A 416 3.61 7.79 17.39
CA ASP A 416 2.17 7.91 17.67
C ASP A 416 1.45 8.91 16.74
N ASP A 417 2.15 9.46 15.75
CA ASP A 417 1.60 10.39 14.75
C ASP A 417 1.18 9.63 13.50
N GLU A 418 -0.11 9.69 13.15
CA GLU A 418 -0.67 9.03 11.96
C GLU A 418 -0.19 9.63 10.62
N SER A 419 0.70 10.62 10.64
CA SER A 419 1.35 11.18 9.44
C SER A 419 2.75 10.62 9.15
N VAL A 420 3.25 9.65 9.94
CA VAL A 420 4.58 9.05 9.72
C VAL A 420 4.68 8.38 8.36
N ALA A 421 3.67 7.60 7.98
CA ALA A 421 3.60 6.93 6.67
C ALA A 421 3.72 7.92 5.51
N ALA A 422 3.11 9.11 5.62
CA ALA A 422 3.13 10.16 4.60
C ALA A 422 4.55 10.67 4.26
N ARG A 423 5.55 10.40 5.12
CA ARG A 423 6.96 10.67 4.80
C ARG A 423 7.47 9.86 3.60
N ALA A 424 6.78 8.80 3.18
CA ALA A 424 7.08 8.12 1.93
C ALA A 424 7.08 9.07 0.72
N LEU A 425 6.21 10.08 0.71
CA LEU A 425 6.16 11.09 -0.36
C LEU A 425 7.41 11.99 -0.39
N LEU A 426 8.26 11.94 0.64
CA LEU A 426 9.48 12.74 0.78
C LEU A 426 10.77 11.93 0.55
N LEU A 427 10.69 10.65 0.18
CA LEU A 427 11.88 9.80 0.04
C LEU A 427 12.90 10.31 -0.99
N GLY A 428 12.45 11.05 -2.00
CA GLY A 428 13.32 11.64 -3.02
C GLY A 428 14.16 12.80 -2.51
N GLU A 429 13.81 13.37 -1.35
CA GLU A 429 14.55 14.48 -0.75
C GLU A 429 15.67 13.99 0.17
N ASP A 430 15.56 12.76 0.68
CA ASP A 430 16.50 12.17 1.61
C ASP A 430 17.37 11.09 0.93
N ARG A 431 18.64 11.43 0.71
CA ARG A 431 19.64 10.52 0.11
C ARG A 431 19.98 9.34 1.01
N GLU A 432 19.74 9.42 2.32
CA GLU A 432 19.89 8.24 3.19
C GLU A 432 18.77 7.24 2.93
N CYS A 433 17.58 7.73 2.59
CA CYS A 433 16.39 6.95 2.27
C CYS A 433 16.36 6.40 0.84
N SER A 434 16.97 7.10 -0.11
CA SER A 434 17.02 6.71 -1.52
C SER A 434 18.43 6.26 -1.92
N GLY A 435 18.61 4.95 -2.06
CA GLY A 435 19.84 4.38 -2.61
C GLY A 435 19.97 4.64 -4.11
N ARG A 436 21.15 4.40 -4.70
CA ARG A 436 21.36 4.51 -6.15
C ARG A 436 20.38 3.63 -6.94
N TYR A 437 20.03 2.48 -6.40
CA TYR A 437 19.10 1.52 -6.99
C TYR A 437 17.68 1.66 -6.42
N GLY A 438 17.39 2.78 -5.77
CA GLY A 438 16.13 3.03 -5.09
C GLY A 438 16.10 2.48 -3.66
N ALA A 439 14.90 2.18 -3.18
CA ALA A 439 14.65 1.60 -1.86
C ALA A 439 13.45 0.66 -1.89
N LEU A 440 13.49 -0.37 -1.03
CA LEU A 440 12.30 -1.11 -0.67
C LEU A 440 11.54 -0.35 0.40
N VAL A 441 10.22 -0.27 0.27
CA VAL A 441 9.36 0.48 1.18
C VAL A 441 8.17 -0.37 1.57
N ALA A 442 7.83 -0.35 2.87
CA ALA A 442 6.58 -0.90 3.37
C ALA A 442 5.85 0.16 4.23
N LEU A 443 4.52 0.15 4.11
CA LEU A 443 3.61 1.09 4.78
C LEU A 443 2.55 0.31 5.57
N PRO A 444 2.91 -0.38 6.67
CA PRO A 444 1.98 -1.28 7.35
C PRO A 444 0.83 -0.54 8.03
N SER A 445 1.09 0.64 8.58
CA SER A 445 0.11 1.50 9.25
C SER A 445 0.45 2.97 9.03
N ASN A 446 -0.46 3.88 9.40
CA ASN A 446 -0.22 5.32 9.30
C ASN A 446 0.92 5.83 10.21
N GLY A 447 1.20 5.14 11.32
CA GLY A 447 2.26 5.46 12.28
C GLY A 447 3.61 4.78 12.01
N LEU A 448 3.73 3.98 10.95
CA LEU A 448 4.92 3.18 10.68
C LEU A 448 5.35 3.25 9.20
N LEU A 449 6.60 3.61 8.97
CA LEU A 449 7.25 3.60 7.66
C LEU A 449 8.56 2.81 7.75
N LEU A 450 8.68 1.80 6.89
CA LEU A 450 9.90 0.98 6.76
C LEU A 450 10.55 1.27 5.42
N VAL A 451 11.84 1.60 5.43
CA VAL A 451 12.60 1.93 4.22
C VAL A 451 13.93 1.16 4.24
N CYS A 452 14.20 0.37 3.22
CA CYS A 452 15.47 -0.32 3.02
C CYS A 452 16.13 0.19 1.72
N PRO A 453 17.07 1.16 1.81
CA PRO A 453 17.79 1.67 0.65
C PRO A 453 18.64 0.57 0.01
N LEU A 454 18.53 0.42 -1.31
CA LEU A 454 19.27 -0.61 -2.05
C LEU A 454 20.68 -0.11 -2.40
N ARG A 455 21.70 -0.85 -1.93
CA ARG A 455 23.13 -0.54 -2.08
C ARG A 455 23.91 -1.79 -2.51
N PRO A 456 25.03 -1.65 -3.25
CA PRO A 456 25.89 -2.78 -3.57
C PRO A 456 26.36 -3.48 -2.30
N VAL A 457 26.06 -4.77 -2.20
CA VAL A 457 26.50 -5.64 -1.11
C VAL A 457 26.88 -7.01 -1.67
N PRO A 458 27.81 -7.74 -1.04
CA PRO A 458 28.10 -9.11 -1.45
C PRO A 458 26.81 -9.96 -1.38
N ARG A 459 26.53 -10.72 -2.45
CA ARG A 459 25.30 -11.54 -2.56
C ARG A 459 24.03 -10.69 -2.46
N ALA A 460 23.99 -9.60 -3.24
CA ALA A 460 22.89 -8.65 -3.23
C ALA A 460 21.53 -9.28 -3.50
N ASP A 461 21.46 -10.29 -4.35
CA ASP A 461 20.26 -11.09 -4.62
C ASP A 461 19.68 -11.69 -3.34
N GLU A 462 20.50 -12.41 -2.57
CA GLU A 462 20.09 -13.03 -1.31
C GLU A 462 19.77 -11.98 -0.24
N ALA A 463 20.58 -10.93 -0.13
CA ALA A 463 20.36 -9.86 0.82
C ALA A 463 19.03 -9.13 0.55
N VAL A 464 18.69 -8.87 -0.71
CA VAL A 464 17.42 -8.25 -1.08
C VAL A 464 16.25 -9.19 -0.83
N SER A 465 16.36 -10.48 -1.16
CA SER A 465 15.32 -11.47 -0.83
C SER A 465 15.07 -11.53 0.68
N MET A 466 16.12 -11.53 1.50
CA MET A 466 15.99 -11.49 2.96
C MET A 466 15.32 -10.20 3.44
N ALA A 467 15.72 -9.04 2.90
CA ALA A 467 15.13 -7.76 3.27
C ALA A 467 13.63 -7.69 2.94
N LEU A 468 13.22 -8.21 1.79
CA LEU A 468 11.80 -8.33 1.40
C LEU A 468 11.04 -9.20 2.40
N MET A 469 11.57 -10.37 2.76
CA MET A 469 10.94 -11.25 3.76
C MET A 469 10.82 -10.57 5.11
N THR A 470 11.85 -9.84 5.56
CA THR A 470 11.78 -9.07 6.81
C THR A 470 10.71 -7.99 6.76
N LEU A 471 10.56 -7.27 5.64
CA LEU A 471 9.47 -6.28 5.47
C LEU A 471 8.08 -6.95 5.55
N VAL A 472 7.91 -8.09 4.88
CA VAL A 472 6.65 -8.87 4.94
C VAL A 472 6.34 -9.32 6.38
N GLU A 473 7.34 -9.85 7.09
CA GLU A 473 7.16 -10.25 8.50
C GLU A 473 6.73 -9.06 9.37
N ARG A 474 7.29 -7.88 9.16
CA ARG A 474 6.87 -6.66 9.87
C ARG A 474 5.43 -6.24 9.55
N ILE A 475 5.00 -6.35 8.30
CA ILE A 475 3.59 -6.12 7.93
C ILE A 475 2.68 -7.08 8.70
N LEU A 476 3.04 -8.36 8.75
CA LEU A 476 2.26 -9.38 9.46
C LEU A 476 2.29 -9.20 10.98
N ASP A 477 3.38 -8.67 11.54
CA ASP A 477 3.45 -8.33 12.98
C ASP A 477 2.42 -7.27 13.34
N VAL A 478 2.35 -6.18 12.56
CA VAL A 478 1.37 -5.10 12.75
C VAL A 478 -0.06 -5.64 12.64
N GLU A 479 -0.31 -6.50 11.66
CA GLU A 479 -1.61 -7.17 11.52
C GLU A 479 -1.96 -8.03 12.75
N ARG A 480 -1.01 -8.84 13.24
CA ARG A 480 -1.21 -9.72 14.40
C ARG A 480 -1.45 -8.95 15.69
N GLN A 481 -0.92 -7.73 15.79
CA GLN A 481 -1.18 -6.82 16.92
C GLN A 481 -2.59 -6.20 16.85
N GLY A 482 -3.33 -6.41 15.76
CA GLY A 482 -4.67 -5.86 15.56
C GLY A 482 -4.67 -4.38 15.20
N ALA A 483 -3.51 -3.83 14.84
CA ALA A 483 -3.44 -2.47 14.33
C ALA A 483 -4.11 -2.39 12.94
N PRO A 484 -4.78 -1.29 12.61
CA PRO A 484 -5.39 -1.11 11.30
C PRO A 484 -4.30 -1.10 10.23
N LEU A 485 -4.33 -2.11 9.36
CA LEU A 485 -3.41 -2.20 8.24
C LEU A 485 -3.75 -1.16 7.18
N LEU A 486 -2.74 -0.39 6.78
CA LEU A 486 -2.83 0.58 5.69
C LEU A 486 -2.67 -0.11 4.33
N ALA A 487 -1.58 -0.85 4.14
CA ALA A 487 -1.37 -1.69 2.98
C ALA A 487 -0.63 -2.97 3.38
N ARG A 488 -0.93 -4.06 2.67
CA ARG A 488 -0.08 -5.27 2.66
C ARG A 488 0.99 -5.20 1.58
N ASN A 489 1.06 -4.11 0.82
CA ASN A 489 1.89 -4.07 -0.36
C ASN A 489 3.34 -3.74 0.02
N LEU A 490 4.28 -4.33 -0.72
CA LEU A 490 5.66 -3.89 -0.76
C LEU A 490 5.83 -2.97 -1.96
N TYR A 491 6.72 -1.99 -1.82
CA TYR A 491 7.00 -1.05 -2.88
C TYR A 491 8.49 -0.98 -3.16
N TRP A 492 8.84 -0.82 -4.44
CA TRP A 492 10.14 -0.33 -4.86
C TRP A 492 10.00 1.15 -5.23
N TYR A 493 10.68 2.01 -4.47
CA TYR A 493 10.78 3.43 -4.76
C TYR A 493 12.05 3.72 -5.54
N HIS A 494 11.93 4.19 -6.78
CA HIS A 494 13.07 4.52 -7.63
C HIS A 494 12.75 5.71 -8.53
N GLY A 495 13.65 6.70 -8.57
CA GLY A 495 13.51 7.86 -9.44
C GLY A 495 12.24 8.69 -9.20
N GLY A 496 11.73 8.74 -7.97
CA GLY A 496 10.49 9.46 -7.66
C GLY A 496 9.21 8.62 -7.81
N VAL A 497 9.30 7.37 -8.28
CA VAL A 497 8.14 6.54 -8.59
C VAL A 497 8.03 5.36 -7.63
N PHE A 498 6.82 5.11 -7.14
CA PHE A 498 6.48 3.90 -6.39
C PHE A 498 5.99 2.81 -7.31
N THR A 499 6.69 1.67 -7.32
CA THR A 499 6.28 0.47 -8.04
C THR A 499 5.85 -0.59 -7.04
N ASN A 500 4.61 -1.09 -7.13
CA ASN A 500 4.16 -2.21 -6.31
C ASN A 500 5.00 -3.45 -6.61
N LEU A 501 5.38 -4.19 -5.57
CA LEU A 501 6.01 -5.51 -5.63
C LEU A 501 4.99 -6.54 -5.14
N PRO A 502 4.17 -7.10 -6.04
CA PRO A 502 3.17 -8.08 -5.67
C PRO A 502 3.82 -9.31 -5.05
N TYR A 503 3.18 -9.85 -4.02
CA TYR A 503 3.55 -11.12 -3.43
C TYR A 503 2.32 -11.87 -2.95
N GLU A 504 2.45 -13.19 -2.90
CA GLU A 504 1.47 -14.09 -2.31
C GLU A 504 2.06 -14.73 -1.06
N MET A 505 1.22 -14.86 -0.04
CA MET A 505 1.59 -15.52 1.22
C MET A 505 1.10 -16.96 1.18
N GLU A 506 2.04 -17.89 1.20
CA GLU A 506 1.78 -19.32 1.38
C GLU A 506 2.20 -19.75 2.78
N MET A 507 1.48 -20.71 3.36
CA MET A 507 1.85 -21.30 4.64
C MET A 507 2.56 -22.62 4.39
N GLU A 508 3.90 -22.59 4.35
CA GLU A 508 4.69 -23.81 4.18
C GLU A 508 5.16 -24.33 5.55
N ARG A 509 4.69 -25.52 5.93
CA ARG A 509 5.02 -26.16 7.23
C ARG A 509 4.74 -25.26 8.44
N GLY A 510 3.68 -24.46 8.35
CA GLY A 510 3.28 -23.55 9.42
C GLY A 510 4.13 -22.29 9.54
N ARG A 511 5.06 -22.04 8.60
CA ARG A 511 5.78 -20.78 8.48
C ARG A 511 5.24 -19.98 7.30
N PRO A 512 5.09 -18.66 7.42
CA PRO A 512 4.80 -17.81 6.28
C PRO A 512 5.96 -17.90 5.29
N ASN A 513 5.63 -18.21 4.04
CA ASN A 513 6.51 -18.15 2.88
C ASN A 513 5.90 -17.15 1.89
N ALA A 514 6.69 -16.21 1.37
CA ALA A 514 6.18 -15.23 0.41
C ALA A 514 6.72 -15.53 -0.98
N ALA A 515 5.82 -15.77 -1.94
CA ALA A 515 6.16 -15.85 -3.35
C ALA A 515 6.08 -14.44 -3.95
N LEU A 516 7.22 -13.89 -4.35
CA LEU A 516 7.31 -12.54 -4.94
C LEU A 516 7.16 -12.60 -6.47
N TYR A 517 6.40 -11.67 -7.02
CA TYR A 517 6.20 -11.50 -8.47
C TYR A 517 6.65 -10.12 -8.92
N PRO A 518 7.96 -9.81 -8.82
CA PRO A 518 8.47 -8.47 -9.10
C PRO A 518 8.32 -8.11 -10.60
N PRO A 519 8.08 -6.83 -10.91
CA PRO A 519 8.13 -6.35 -12.29
C PRO A 519 9.51 -6.55 -12.93
N VAL A 520 9.55 -6.68 -14.26
CA VAL A 520 10.80 -6.89 -15.03
C VAL A 520 11.84 -5.81 -14.72
N ALA A 521 11.43 -4.54 -14.60
CA ALA A 521 12.33 -3.43 -14.27
C ALA A 521 13.06 -3.63 -12.92
N PHE A 522 12.37 -4.21 -11.93
CA PHE A 522 12.98 -4.52 -10.64
C PHE A 522 13.99 -5.66 -10.77
N LEU A 523 13.66 -6.70 -11.55
CA LEU A 523 14.58 -7.82 -11.83
C LEU A 523 15.86 -7.34 -12.54
N THR A 524 15.73 -6.48 -13.56
CA THR A 524 16.89 -5.87 -14.23
C THR A 524 17.75 -5.07 -13.25
N MET A 525 17.12 -4.30 -12.35
CA MET A 525 17.86 -3.59 -11.30
C MET A 525 18.61 -4.56 -10.37
N LEU A 526 18.03 -5.71 -10.01
CA LEU A 526 18.72 -6.71 -9.18
C LEU A 526 19.94 -7.31 -9.87
N GLU A 527 19.85 -7.56 -11.18
CA GLU A 527 20.98 -8.03 -11.98
C GLU A 527 22.12 -7.01 -11.99
N GLU A 528 21.80 -5.72 -12.17
CA GLU A 528 22.77 -4.63 -12.09
C GLU A 528 23.38 -4.51 -10.69
N LEU A 529 22.56 -4.61 -9.65
CA LEU A 529 22.98 -4.57 -8.26
C LEU A 529 23.93 -5.72 -7.91
N ALA A 530 23.70 -6.91 -8.46
CA ALA A 530 24.56 -8.08 -8.24
C ALA A 530 25.86 -8.04 -9.05
N ALA A 531 25.91 -7.24 -10.12
CA ALA A 531 27.09 -7.09 -10.97
C ALA A 531 28.11 -6.06 -10.43
N GLY A 532 27.67 -5.14 -9.56
CA GLY A 532 28.50 -4.12 -8.92
C GLY A 532 29.02 -4.54 -7.56
#